data_AF-A0A8D7ZUL9-F1
#
_entry.id   AF-A0A8D7ZUL9-F1
#
_cell.length_a   1.000
_cell.length_b   1.000
_cell.length_c   1.000
_cell.angle_alpha   90.00
_cell.angle_beta   90.00
_cell.angle_gamma   90.00
#
_symmetry.space_group_name_H-M   'P 1'
#
loop_
_entity.id
_entity.type
_entity.pdbx_description
1 polymer ?
#
loop_
_entity_poly.entity_id
_entity_poly.type
_entity_poly.pdbx_seq_one_letter_code
_entity_poly.pdbx_strand_id
1 'polypeptide(L)'
;KRFEKAKAYVAAEFINKVLYYANRWWPARAIVEKAVRNRLEVHASGEILELENFCPWKEHLYELEGEHGIAGLPKYVIYCNRPNDWRVICVPLEPASFVCRKFLARKWRGER
;
A
#
# COMPACT_ATOMS: atom_id res chain seq x y z
N LYS A 1 -12.56 -35.38 -17.64
CA LYS A 1 -11.22 -35.20 -17.02
C LYS A 1 -10.73 -33.75 -16.99
N ARG A 2 -10.88 -32.93 -18.04
CA ARG A 2 -10.45 -31.51 -18.02
C ARG A 2 -11.27 -30.62 -17.08
N PHE A 3 -12.58 -30.85 -17.00
CA PHE A 3 -13.49 -30.09 -16.12
C PHE A 3 -13.14 -30.23 -14.63
N GLU A 4 -12.95 -31.44 -14.11
CA GLU A 4 -12.56 -31.63 -12.70
C GLU A 4 -11.21 -30.98 -12.35
N LYS A 5 -10.25 -30.97 -13.28
CA LYS A 5 -8.98 -30.24 -13.09
C LYS A 5 -9.20 -28.74 -13.01
N ALA A 6 -10.04 -28.17 -13.88
CA ALA A 6 -10.38 -26.75 -13.85
C ALA A 6 -11.12 -26.38 -12.55
N LYS A 7 -12.07 -27.20 -12.10
CA LYS A 7 -12.79 -27.03 -10.84
C LYS A 7 -11.85 -27.04 -9.63
N ALA A 8 -10.92 -27.98 -9.57
CA ALA A 8 -9.93 -28.03 -8.49
C ALA A 8 -9.01 -26.79 -8.50
N TYR A 9 -8.61 -26.32 -9.68
CA TYR A 9 -7.80 -25.12 -9.82
C TYR A 9 -8.52 -23.87 -9.30
N VAL A 10 -9.77 -23.65 -9.72
CA VAL A 10 -10.59 -22.52 -9.25
C VAL A 10 -10.86 -22.58 -7.75
N ALA A 11 -11.10 -23.78 -7.20
CA ALA A 11 -11.25 -23.97 -5.76
C ALA A 11 -9.99 -23.54 -4.99
N ALA A 12 -8.80 -23.92 -5.47
CA ALA A 12 -7.54 -23.51 -4.88
C ALA A 12 -7.31 -21.98 -4.98
N GLU A 13 -7.63 -21.37 -6.13
CA GLU A 13 -7.55 -19.92 -6.31
C GLU A 13 -8.47 -19.16 -5.34
N PHE A 14 -9.72 -19.62 -5.19
CA PHE A 14 -10.67 -19.04 -4.25
C PHE A 14 -10.16 -19.11 -2.81
N ILE A 15 -9.69 -20.29 -2.37
CA ILE A 15 -9.14 -20.47 -1.02
C ILE A 15 -7.94 -19.53 -0.81
N ASN A 16 -7.03 -19.45 -1.79
CA ASN A 16 -5.88 -18.55 -1.72
C ASN A 16 -6.29 -17.08 -1.60
N LYS A 17 -7.32 -16.64 -2.33
CA LYS A 17 -7.85 -15.27 -2.23
C LYS A 17 -8.45 -14.99 -0.86
N VAL A 18 -9.28 -15.89 -0.34
CA VAL A 18 -9.87 -15.74 1.00
C VAL A 18 -8.78 -15.65 2.07
N LEU A 19 -7.80 -16.55 2.04
CA LEU A 19 -6.69 -16.53 2.98
C LEU A 19 -5.81 -15.28 2.84
N TYR A 20 -5.61 -14.79 1.62
CA TYR A 20 -4.92 -13.52 1.38
C TYR A 20 -5.66 -12.35 2.03
N TYR A 21 -6.97 -12.23 1.81
CA TYR A 21 -7.74 -11.13 2.37
C TYR A 21 -7.77 -11.19 3.91
N ALA A 22 -7.99 -12.37 4.48
CA ALA A 22 -8.04 -12.55 5.92
C ALA A 22 -6.68 -12.32 6.62
N ASN A 23 -5.59 -12.84 6.06
CA ASN A 23 -4.31 -12.90 6.78
C ASN A 23 -3.29 -11.84 6.34
N ARG A 24 -3.48 -11.19 5.17
CA ARG A 24 -2.54 -10.21 4.64
C ARG A 24 -3.18 -8.85 4.42
N TRP A 25 -4.28 -8.79 3.68
CA TRP A 25 -4.91 -7.51 3.35
C TRP A 25 -5.61 -6.89 4.56
N TRP A 26 -6.44 -7.65 5.30
CA TRP A 26 -7.20 -7.08 6.42
C TRP A 26 -6.31 -6.54 7.56
N PRO A 27 -5.28 -7.27 8.04
CA PRO A 27 -4.39 -6.75 9.08
C PRO A 27 -3.58 -5.52 8.63
N ALA A 28 -3.39 -5.33 7.31
CA ALA A 28 -2.67 -4.18 6.78
C ALA A 28 -3.36 -2.85 7.13
N ARG A 29 -4.70 -2.84 7.28
CA ARG A 29 -5.44 -1.63 7.64
C ARG A 29 -4.88 -0.97 8.89
N ALA A 30 -4.65 -1.74 9.95
CA ALA A 30 -4.12 -1.23 11.22
C ALA A 30 -2.73 -0.61 11.07
N ILE A 31 -1.88 -1.18 10.21
CA ILE A 31 -0.53 -0.66 9.93
C ILE A 31 -0.63 0.69 9.22
N VAL A 32 -1.49 0.78 8.19
CA VAL A 32 -1.70 2.02 7.43
C VAL A 32 -2.33 3.11 8.30
N GLU A 33 -3.32 2.76 9.12
CA GLU A 33 -3.96 3.70 10.04
C GLU A 33 -2.96 4.27 11.05
N LYS A 34 -2.09 3.42 11.61
CA LYS A 34 -1.01 3.87 12.48
C LYS A 34 -0.09 4.86 11.77
N ALA A 35 0.31 4.57 10.53
CA ALA A 35 1.14 5.46 9.72
C ALA A 35 0.44 6.80 9.43
N VAL A 36 -0.87 6.77 9.13
CA VAL A 36 -1.68 7.98 8.91
C VAL A 36 -1.73 8.85 10.17
N ARG A 37 -1.91 8.24 11.35
CA ARG A 37 -1.94 8.97 12.63
C ARG A 37 -0.58 9.59 12.96
N ASN A 38 0.51 8.86 12.71
CA ASN A 38 1.87 9.29 13.04
C ASN A 38 2.54 10.17 11.96
N ARG A 39 1.85 10.44 10.84
CA ARG A 39 2.42 11.18 9.68
C ARG A 39 3.10 12.50 10.03
N LEU A 40 2.61 13.20 11.04
CA LEU A 40 3.14 14.51 11.48
C LEU A 40 4.45 14.37 12.27
N GLU A 41 4.67 13.22 12.92
CA GLU A 41 5.93 12.89 13.60
C GLU A 41 7.02 12.57 12.58
N VAL A 42 6.65 11.94 11.46
CA VAL A 42 7.57 11.64 10.34
C VAL A 42 8.01 12.92 9.64
N HIS A 43 7.07 13.79 9.30
CA HIS A 43 7.36 15.07 8.67
C HIS A 43 6.24 16.08 8.93
N ALA A 44 6.59 17.32 9.28
CA ALA A 44 5.63 18.37 9.65
C ALA A 44 4.55 18.65 8.58
N SER A 45 4.81 18.35 7.30
CA SER A 45 3.79 18.51 6.24
C SER A 45 2.69 17.46 6.27
N GLY A 46 2.91 16.31 6.92
CA GLY A 46 1.99 15.17 6.90
C GLY A 46 1.84 14.49 5.53
N GLU A 47 2.69 14.82 4.56
CA GLU A 47 2.64 14.27 3.19
C GLU A 47 3.42 12.95 3.04
N ILE A 48 4.11 12.52 4.09
CA ILE A 48 4.95 11.31 4.11
C ILE A 48 4.40 10.35 5.16
N LEU A 49 4.17 9.11 4.75
CA LEU A 49 3.76 8.02 5.63
C LEU A 49 4.89 7.03 5.76
N GLU A 50 5.21 6.65 6.99
CA GLU A 50 6.15 5.57 7.28
C GLU A 50 5.36 4.32 7.71
N LEU A 51 5.50 3.24 6.93
CA LEU A 51 4.96 1.94 7.32
C LEU A 51 6.04 1.15 8.05
N GLU A 52 5.68 0.58 9.19
CA GLU A 52 6.57 -0.28 9.98
C GLU A 52 7.06 -1.50 9.18
N ASN A 53 6.17 -2.07 8.37
CA ASN A 53 6.43 -3.21 7.51
C ASN A 53 5.68 -3.06 6.19
N PHE A 54 6.21 -3.66 5.12
CA PHE A 54 5.52 -3.68 3.84
C PHE A 54 4.20 -4.46 3.95
N CYS A 55 3.12 -3.85 3.47
CA CYS A 55 1.79 -4.45 3.42
C CYS A 55 0.98 -3.93 2.22
N PRO A 56 -0.14 -4.59 1.85
CA PRO A 56 -1.08 -4.05 0.87
C PRO A 56 -1.74 -2.77 1.41
N TRP A 57 -1.17 -1.61 1.10
CA TRP A 57 -1.56 -0.34 1.75
C TRP A 57 -2.51 0.54 0.94
N LYS A 58 -2.54 0.40 -0.40
CA LYS A 58 -3.19 1.36 -1.29
C LYS A 58 -4.67 1.56 -0.95
N GLU A 59 -5.48 0.51 -1.06
CA GLU A 59 -6.93 0.58 -0.83
C GLU A 59 -7.27 1.13 0.56
N HIS A 60 -6.61 0.63 1.61
CA HIS A 60 -6.77 1.12 2.98
C HIS A 60 -6.45 2.61 3.11
N LEU A 61 -5.38 3.08 2.45
CA LEU A 61 -5.03 4.49 2.51
C LEU A 61 -6.13 5.37 1.93
N TYR A 62 -6.75 4.97 0.81
CA TYR A 62 -7.84 5.76 0.21
C TYR A 62 -9.07 5.85 1.12
N GLU A 63 -9.43 4.76 1.78
CA GLU A 63 -10.55 4.76 2.74
C GLU A 63 -10.22 5.63 3.96
N LEU A 64 -9.04 5.41 4.56
CA LEU A 64 -8.57 6.14 5.74
C LEU A 64 -8.39 7.64 5.46
N GLU A 65 -8.00 8.02 4.24
CA GLU A 65 -7.91 9.41 3.83
C GLU A 65 -9.27 10.12 3.90
N GLY A 66 -10.34 9.44 3.50
CA GLY A 66 -11.71 9.93 3.63
C GLY A 66 -12.13 10.04 5.09
N GLU A 67 -11.87 9.00 5.89
CA GLU A 67 -12.23 8.96 7.32
C GLU A 67 -11.51 10.03 8.15
N HIS A 68 -10.25 10.32 7.84
CA HIS A 68 -9.45 11.32 8.55
C HIS A 68 -9.48 12.72 7.91
N GLY A 69 -10.22 12.92 6.81
CA GLY A 69 -10.33 14.21 6.13
C GLY A 69 -9.01 14.71 5.52
N ILE A 70 -8.14 13.80 5.07
CA ILE A 70 -6.82 14.09 4.50
C ILE A 70 -6.68 13.62 3.05
N ALA A 71 -7.78 13.51 2.33
CA ALA A 71 -7.82 13.12 0.93
C ALA A 71 -6.81 13.91 0.08
N GLY A 72 -5.93 13.19 -0.62
CA GLY A 72 -4.91 13.79 -1.48
C GLY A 72 -3.66 14.32 -0.78
N LEU A 73 -3.63 14.37 0.56
CA LEU A 73 -2.49 14.91 1.32
C LEU A 73 -1.26 13.98 1.29
N PRO A 74 -1.36 12.67 1.58
CA PRO A 74 -0.23 11.75 1.45
C PRO A 74 0.31 11.69 0.02
N LYS A 75 1.61 11.89 -0.17
CA LYS A 75 2.29 11.85 -1.47
C LYS A 75 3.30 10.74 -1.55
N TYR A 76 3.88 10.34 -0.42
CA TYR A 76 4.90 9.31 -0.36
C TYR A 76 4.62 8.33 0.78
N VAL A 77 4.89 7.06 0.50
CA VAL A 77 4.93 5.98 1.47
C VAL A 77 6.36 5.46 1.51
N ILE A 78 6.94 5.40 2.71
CA ILE A 78 8.26 4.85 2.95
C ILE A 78 8.16 3.63 3.86
N TYR A 79 9.02 2.64 3.65
CA TYR A 79 9.13 1.49 4.52
C TYR A 79 10.52 0.86 4.40
N CYS A 80 10.93 0.21 5.48
CA CYS A 80 12.18 -0.55 5.54
C CYS A 80 11.88 -2.03 5.24
N ASN A 81 12.43 -2.57 4.16
CA ASN A 81 12.24 -3.98 3.80
C ASN A 81 13.24 -4.90 4.52
N ARG A 82 14.48 -4.42 4.68
CA ARG A 82 15.58 -5.06 5.41
C ARG A 82 16.43 -3.95 6.03
N PRO A 83 17.27 -4.24 7.05
CA PRO A 83 18.23 -3.25 7.55
C PRO A 83 19.01 -2.64 6.37
N ASN A 84 18.97 -1.31 6.25
CA ASN A 84 19.55 -0.52 5.16
C ASN A 84 18.91 -0.68 3.75
N ASP A 85 17.74 -1.31 3.61
CA ASP A 85 16.93 -1.36 2.36
C ASP A 85 15.63 -0.56 2.55
N TRP A 86 15.75 0.75 2.39
CA TRP A 86 14.61 1.68 2.43
C TRP A 86 14.00 1.85 1.05
N ARG A 87 12.67 1.78 1.00
CA ARG A 87 11.91 1.94 -0.24
C ARG A 87 10.97 3.11 -0.12
N VAL A 88 10.84 3.84 -1.21
CA VAL A 88 9.92 4.97 -1.36
C VAL A 88 8.96 4.67 -2.49
N ILE A 89 7.67 4.78 -2.22
CA ILE A 89 6.61 4.63 -3.23
C ILE A 89 5.80 5.91 -3.27
N CYS A 90 5.56 6.43 -4.47
CA CYS A 90 4.67 7.57 -4.68
C CYS A 90 3.20 7.12 -4.58
N VAL A 91 2.38 7.90 -3.89
CA VAL A 91 0.95 7.62 -3.79
C VAL A 91 0.27 7.93 -5.12
N PRO A 92 -0.50 7.00 -5.71
CA PRO A 92 -1.20 7.22 -6.96
C PRO A 92 -2.35 8.24 -6.79
N LEU A 93 -2.93 8.71 -7.89
CA LEU A 93 -4.16 9.51 -7.85
C LEU A 93 -5.36 8.65 -7.47
N GLU A 94 -5.45 7.43 -8.00
CA GLU A 94 -6.44 6.40 -7.65
C GLU A 94 -5.74 5.06 -7.36
N PRO A 95 -6.34 4.11 -6.59
CA PRO A 95 -5.66 2.86 -6.21
C PRO A 95 -5.04 2.08 -7.37
N ALA A 96 -5.71 2.08 -8.53
CA ALA A 96 -5.30 1.41 -9.75
C ALA A 96 -4.52 2.29 -10.75
N SER A 97 -4.34 3.59 -10.45
CA SER A 97 -3.71 4.52 -11.37
C SER A 97 -2.19 4.37 -11.40
N PHE A 98 -1.62 4.52 -12.61
CA PHE A 98 -0.17 4.66 -12.80
C PHE A 98 0.33 6.09 -12.57
N VAL A 99 -0.59 7.06 -12.53
CA VAL A 99 -0.25 8.47 -12.32
C VAL A 99 -0.16 8.72 -10.81
N CYS A 100 1.00 9.22 -10.38
CA CYS A 100 1.26 9.56 -8.99
C CYS A 100 0.87 11.00 -8.68
N ARG A 101 0.40 11.26 -7.45
CA ARG A 101 0.14 12.63 -6.94
C ARG A 101 1.38 13.51 -7.05
N LYS A 102 2.54 12.92 -6.75
CA LYS A 102 3.85 13.55 -6.94
C LYS A 102 4.91 12.51 -7.25
N PHE A 103 5.52 12.64 -8.42
CA PHE A 103 6.67 11.81 -8.79
C PHE A 103 7.94 12.29 -8.09
N LEU A 104 8.86 11.35 -7.82
CA LEU A 104 10.21 11.69 -7.37
C LEU A 104 10.93 12.55 -8.42
N ALA A 105 11.82 13.42 -7.93
CA ALA A 105 12.69 14.20 -8.78
C ALA A 105 13.49 13.29 -9.73
N ARG A 106 13.72 13.74 -10.97
CA ARG A 106 14.36 12.92 -12.02
C ARG A 106 15.67 12.28 -11.57
N LYS A 107 16.50 13.03 -10.82
CA LYS A 107 17.79 12.60 -10.26
C LYS A 107 17.70 11.48 -9.21
N TRP A 108 16.52 11.18 -8.69
CA TRP A 108 16.29 10.16 -7.65
C TRP A 108 15.51 8.95 -8.16
N ARG A 109 15.05 8.99 -9.41
CA ARG A 109 14.43 7.83 -10.04
C ARG A 109 15.55 6.85 -10.39
N GLY A 110 15.29 5.55 -10.25
CA GLY A 110 16.22 4.53 -10.75
C GLY A 110 16.49 4.73 -12.24
N GLU A 111 17.72 4.44 -12.66
CA GLU A 111 18.09 4.30 -14.07
C GLU A 111 17.09 3.34 -14.74
N ARG A 112 16.50 3.76 -15.86
CA ARG A 112 15.52 2.99 -16.62
C ARG A 112 16.12 2.48 -17.90
#